data_AF-A0ABD2MSW3-F1
#
_entry.id   AF-A0ABD2MSW3-F1
#
_cell.length_a   1.000
_cell.length_b   1.000
_cell.length_c   1.000
_cell.angle_alpha   90.00
_cell.angle_beta   90.00
_cell.angle_gamma   90.00
#
_symmetry.space_group_name_H-M   'P 1'
#
loop_
_entity.id
_entity.type
_entity.pdbx_description
1 polymer ?
#
loop_
_entity_poly.entity_id
_entity_poly.type
_entity_poly.pdbx_seq_one_letter_code
_entity_poly.pdbx_strand_id
1 'polypeptide(L)'
;MSTQNAHIKPVSRQDLMSDLHNFLSNAQKLEQCNIVELTKVALNLLKMLPSTRYAVFEYFSKIFTLASLRYIEGIENEIKTGQIPVPSETDEAIVSEIHSVLIGLINDIPEAWAPIISTWSLELLGEISTKFAGRAHISSGVLNETLQLWMGCRATRTLVDINTKCLSSLMFSDTEACINALLDTSVKHSPNFDWVVAHVGSCFPNTVITRVLSCGLKDFCKNKSYEQGSDSPKLKSVVGILGHLAGSHANDIRTAILEMFKWSLVPCQVNDPSKQHKKSTVPFILQLSFLSSTLLSSICSDLKEIITTDVIEKIYWFIEDWCRYFGSEES
;
A
#
# COMPACT_ATOMS: atom_id res chain seq x y z
N MET A 1 2.37 49.58 -24.12
CA MET A 1 1.98 48.19 -23.79
C MET A 1 3.25 47.36 -23.81
N SER A 2 3.81 47.10 -22.62
CA SER A 2 5.12 46.48 -22.44
C SER A 2 4.90 45.07 -21.90
N THR A 3 5.10 44.07 -22.75
CA THR A 3 5.09 42.65 -22.36
C THR A 3 6.45 42.29 -21.77
N GLN A 4 6.51 42.16 -20.44
CA GLN A 4 7.63 41.54 -19.74
C GLN A 4 7.61 40.04 -20.01
N ASN A 5 8.48 39.58 -20.90
CA ASN A 5 8.86 38.18 -20.99
C ASN A 5 9.71 37.82 -19.76
N ALA A 6 9.14 37.02 -18.87
CA ALA A 6 9.87 36.40 -17.78
C ALA A 6 10.90 35.41 -18.36
N HIS A 7 12.16 35.81 -18.31
CA HIS A 7 13.31 34.97 -18.65
C HIS A 7 13.38 33.77 -17.69
N ILE A 8 13.15 32.56 -18.21
CA ILE A 8 13.57 31.32 -17.54
C ILE A 8 15.10 31.30 -17.63
N LYS A 9 15.80 31.62 -16.54
CA LYS A 9 17.24 31.43 -16.46
C LYS A 9 17.54 29.92 -16.43
N PRO A 10 18.41 29.41 -17.31
CA PRO A 10 18.91 28.04 -17.17
C PRO A 10 19.73 27.97 -15.87
N VAL A 11 19.32 27.10 -14.94
CA VAL A 11 20.10 26.81 -13.73
C VAL A 11 21.49 26.37 -14.15
N SER A 12 22.53 27.06 -13.67
CA SER A 12 23.89 26.73 -14.08
C SER A 12 24.30 25.38 -13.48
N ARG A 13 25.07 24.58 -14.22
CA ARG A 13 25.57 23.27 -13.76
C ARG A 13 26.40 23.38 -12.47
N GLN A 14 26.96 24.55 -12.19
CA GLN A 14 27.72 24.84 -10.96
C GLN A 14 26.81 25.02 -9.75
N ASP A 15 25.66 25.67 -9.92
CA ASP A 15 24.66 25.84 -8.86
C ASP A 15 24.11 24.48 -8.41
N LEU A 16 23.87 23.56 -9.35
CA LEU A 16 23.36 22.23 -9.07
C LEU A 16 24.34 21.34 -8.27
N MET A 17 25.64 21.45 -8.54
CA MET A 17 26.68 20.74 -7.77
C MET A 17 26.82 21.33 -6.36
N SER A 18 26.72 22.65 -6.23
CA SER A 18 26.68 23.32 -4.93
C SER A 18 25.48 22.87 -4.10
N ASP A 19 24.29 22.82 -4.71
CA ASP A 19 23.06 22.30 -4.10
C ASP A 19 23.23 20.86 -3.63
N LEU A 20 23.84 20.00 -4.44
CA LEU A 20 24.11 18.61 -4.08
C LEU A 20 25.06 18.50 -2.89
N HIS A 21 26.17 19.24 -2.89
CA HIS A 21 27.12 19.22 -1.78
C HIS A 21 26.52 19.75 -0.48
N ASN A 22 25.72 20.81 -0.58
CA ASN A 22 24.97 21.37 0.53
C ASN A 22 23.97 20.34 1.09
N PHE A 23 23.22 19.66 0.22
CA PHE A 23 22.29 18.63 0.62
C PHE A 23 22.99 17.46 1.33
N LEU A 24 24.05 16.90 0.75
CA LEU A 24 24.77 15.77 1.32
C LEU A 24 25.38 16.07 2.70
N SER A 25 25.84 17.31 2.90
CA SER A 25 26.47 17.73 4.16
C SER A 25 25.46 17.91 5.31
N ASN A 26 24.20 18.22 4.97
CA ASN A 26 23.18 18.65 5.94
C ASN A 26 21.98 17.69 6.08
N ALA A 27 21.74 16.79 5.12
CA ALA A 27 20.60 15.86 5.12
C ALA A 27 20.55 14.91 6.34
N GLN A 28 21.67 14.72 7.03
CA GLN A 28 21.72 13.91 8.27
C GLN A 28 21.51 14.72 9.55
N LYS A 29 21.59 16.05 9.51
CA LYS A 29 21.61 16.95 10.68
C LYS A 29 20.38 17.86 10.73
N LEU A 30 19.19 17.25 10.86
CA LEU A 30 17.92 17.99 10.84
C LEU A 30 17.80 19.07 11.92
N GLU A 31 18.47 18.92 13.07
CA GLU A 31 18.36 19.85 14.21
C GLU A 31 19.24 21.10 14.07
N GLN A 32 20.21 21.12 13.16
CA GLN A 32 21.26 22.16 13.08
C GLN A 32 21.17 23.03 11.82
N CYS A 33 20.19 22.75 10.95
CA CYS A 33 20.11 23.36 9.63
C CYS A 33 18.75 24.03 9.40
N ASN A 34 18.70 24.98 8.45
CA ASN A 34 17.44 25.53 7.98
C ASN A 34 16.70 24.46 7.16
N ILE A 35 15.82 23.69 7.83
CA ILE A 35 15.10 22.56 7.23
C ILE A 35 14.24 23.02 6.03
N VAL A 36 13.69 24.23 6.07
CA VAL A 36 12.87 24.78 4.98
C VAL A 36 13.71 24.96 3.72
N GLU A 37 14.88 25.60 3.82
CA GLU A 37 15.79 25.78 2.69
C GLU A 37 16.34 24.45 2.18
N LEU A 38 16.74 23.55 3.10
CA LEU A 38 17.24 22.24 2.73
C LEU A 38 16.18 21.38 2.02
N THR A 39 14.91 21.49 2.42
CA THR A 39 13.79 20.84 1.74
C THR A 39 13.62 21.37 0.32
N LYS A 40 13.72 22.69 0.11
CA LYS A 40 13.66 23.29 -1.23
C LYS A 40 14.79 22.80 -2.13
N VAL A 41 16.01 22.71 -1.58
CA VAL A 41 17.16 22.13 -2.30
C VAL A 41 16.89 20.65 -2.65
N ALA A 42 16.41 19.85 -1.70
CA ALA A 42 16.08 18.44 -1.93
C ALA A 42 15.02 18.26 -3.02
N LEU A 43 13.97 19.10 -3.02
CA LEU A 43 12.93 19.09 -4.05
C LEU A 43 13.45 19.50 -5.43
N ASN A 44 14.37 20.48 -5.49
CA ASN A 44 15.03 20.87 -6.73
C ASN A 44 15.90 19.72 -7.27
N LEU A 45 16.69 19.09 -6.40
CA LEU A 45 17.52 17.93 -6.76
C LEU A 45 16.68 16.76 -7.26
N LEU A 46 15.52 16.49 -6.66
CA LEU A 46 14.62 15.42 -7.08
C LEU A 46 14.11 15.61 -8.52
N LYS A 47 13.80 16.87 -8.88
CA LYS A 47 13.33 17.23 -10.23
C LYS A 47 14.45 17.14 -11.27
N MET A 48 15.67 17.54 -10.89
CA MET A 48 16.76 17.76 -11.83
C MET A 48 17.74 16.58 -11.95
N LEU A 49 17.88 15.73 -10.93
CA LEU A 49 18.79 14.57 -10.94
C LEU A 49 18.07 13.28 -10.53
N PRO A 50 17.83 12.34 -11.45
CA PRO A 50 17.26 11.03 -11.10
C PRO A 50 18.09 10.24 -10.08
N SER A 51 19.42 10.43 -10.06
CA SER A 51 20.33 9.71 -9.15
C SER A 51 20.19 10.12 -7.68
N THR A 52 19.58 11.26 -7.37
CA THR A 52 19.42 11.73 -5.97
C THR A 52 18.14 11.21 -5.32
N ARG A 53 17.23 10.59 -6.09
CA ARG A 53 15.89 10.15 -5.65
C ARG A 53 15.91 9.42 -4.32
N TYR A 54 16.76 8.40 -4.19
CA TYR A 54 16.82 7.57 -2.99
C TYR A 54 17.22 8.40 -1.75
N ALA A 55 18.26 9.21 -1.85
CA ALA A 55 18.73 10.05 -0.75
C ALA A 55 17.70 11.13 -0.37
N VAL A 56 17.00 11.69 -1.36
CA VAL A 56 15.92 12.66 -1.11
C VAL A 56 14.72 11.99 -0.44
N PHE A 57 14.32 10.80 -0.86
CA PHE A 57 13.25 10.05 -0.19
C PHE A 57 13.63 9.64 1.23
N GLU A 58 14.87 9.23 1.48
CA GLU A 58 15.35 8.96 2.84
C GLU A 58 15.29 10.23 3.72
N TYR A 59 15.65 11.39 3.16
CA TYR A 59 15.53 12.68 3.84
C TYR A 59 14.05 13.02 4.15
N PHE A 60 13.15 12.83 3.18
CA PHE A 60 11.71 13.02 3.41
C PHE A 60 11.18 12.06 4.47
N SER A 61 11.59 10.78 4.48
CA SER A 61 11.23 9.83 5.53
C SER A 61 11.56 10.36 6.93
N LYS A 62 12.72 11.03 7.10
CA LYS A 62 13.10 11.65 8.37
C LYS A 62 12.21 12.84 8.73
N ILE A 63 11.88 13.71 7.77
CA ILE A 63 10.95 14.84 7.97
C ILE A 63 9.57 14.33 8.43
N PHE A 64 8.99 13.40 7.69
CA PHE A 64 7.65 12.86 8.00
C PHE A 64 7.65 12.10 9.32
N THR A 65 8.71 11.35 9.64
CA THR A 65 8.85 10.67 10.93
C THR A 65 8.94 11.67 12.09
N LEU A 66 9.67 12.78 11.92
CA LEU A 66 9.80 13.82 12.92
C LEU A 66 8.48 14.57 13.14
N ALA A 67 7.78 14.92 12.06
CA ALA A 67 6.45 15.53 12.15
C ALA A 67 5.44 14.60 12.85
N SER A 68 5.46 13.30 12.54
CA SER A 68 4.64 12.29 13.23
C SER A 68 5.00 12.15 14.71
N LEU A 69 6.30 12.17 15.06
CA LEU A 69 6.75 12.15 16.46
C LEU A 69 6.21 13.35 17.23
N ARG A 70 6.34 14.57 16.68
CA ARG A 70 5.85 15.80 17.31
C ARG A 70 4.33 15.79 17.51
N TYR A 71 3.59 15.25 16.54
CA TYR A 71 2.15 15.05 16.67
C TYR A 71 1.80 14.13 17.86
N ILE A 72 2.48 12.98 17.95
CA ILE A 72 2.30 12.02 19.03
C ILE A 72 2.67 12.61 20.39
N GLU A 73 3.80 13.32 20.50
CA GLU A 73 4.19 14.04 21.72
C GLU A 73 3.18 15.14 22.08
N GLY A 74 2.58 15.78 21.08
CA GLY A 74 1.47 16.72 21.25
C GLY A 74 0.26 16.07 21.94
N ILE A 75 -0.17 14.90 21.45
CA ILE A 75 -1.26 14.12 22.06
C ILE A 75 -0.90 13.69 23.49
N GLU A 76 0.32 13.20 23.71
CA GLU A 76 0.77 12.82 25.05
C GLU A 76 0.74 14.00 26.02
N ASN A 77 1.09 15.20 25.56
CA ASN A 77 1.03 16.42 26.34
C ASN A 77 -0.42 16.85 26.61
N GLU A 78 -1.32 16.72 25.64
CA GLU A 78 -2.75 16.96 25.83
C GLU A 78 -3.32 16.04 26.90
N ILE A 79 -3.01 14.75 26.85
CA ILE A 79 -3.47 13.77 27.85
C ILE A 79 -2.95 14.12 29.25
N LYS A 80 -1.71 14.59 29.37
CA LYS A 80 -1.07 14.92 30.66
C LYS A 80 -1.55 16.26 31.24
N THR A 81 -1.82 17.25 30.40
CA THR A 81 -1.99 18.64 30.82
C THR A 81 -3.37 19.23 30.51
N GLY A 82 -4.16 18.57 29.66
CA GLY A 82 -5.42 19.08 29.12
C GLY A 82 -5.26 20.21 28.10
N GLN A 83 -4.02 20.57 27.72
CA GLN A 83 -3.75 21.63 26.75
C GLN A 83 -3.68 21.06 25.33
N ILE A 84 -4.45 21.65 24.43
CA ILE A 84 -4.42 21.28 23.00
C ILE A 84 -3.05 21.66 22.42
N PRO A 85 -2.33 20.73 21.78
CA PRO A 85 -1.03 21.01 21.20
C PRO A 85 -1.17 22.00 20.04
N VAL A 86 -0.31 23.01 20.02
CA VAL A 86 -0.24 23.97 18.90
C VAL A 86 0.45 23.29 17.72
N PRO A 87 -0.19 23.21 16.54
CA PRO A 87 0.44 22.67 15.34
C PRO A 87 1.69 23.46 14.94
N SER A 88 2.73 22.76 14.49
CA SER A 88 3.94 23.37 13.97
C SER A 88 3.69 23.92 12.56
N GLU A 89 3.56 25.24 12.43
CA GLU A 89 3.39 25.91 11.12
C GLU A 89 4.49 25.54 10.13
N THR A 90 5.73 25.38 10.63
CA THR A 90 6.89 24.98 9.82
C THR A 90 6.72 23.56 9.27
N ASP A 91 6.26 22.61 10.10
CA ASP A 91 6.04 21.23 9.63
C ASP A 91 4.89 21.17 8.63
N GLU A 92 3.82 21.95 8.85
CA GLU A 92 2.71 22.05 7.89
C GLU A 92 3.18 22.59 6.54
N ALA A 93 3.98 23.65 6.54
CA ALA A 93 4.52 24.25 5.32
C ALA A 93 5.42 23.27 4.56
N ILE A 94 6.36 22.62 5.26
CA ILE A 94 7.30 21.65 4.67
C ILE A 94 6.54 20.45 4.09
N VAL A 95 5.63 19.86 4.86
CA VAL A 95 4.84 18.70 4.42
C VAL A 95 3.96 19.08 3.21
N SER A 96 3.38 20.29 3.21
CA SER A 96 2.59 20.79 2.08
C SER A 96 3.43 21.02 0.82
N GLU A 97 4.65 21.53 0.97
CA GLU A 97 5.55 21.76 -0.17
C GLU A 97 6.03 20.43 -0.79
N ILE A 98 6.41 19.45 0.04
CA ILE A 98 6.75 18.10 -0.43
C ILE A 98 5.54 17.47 -1.11
N HIS A 99 4.35 17.54 -0.51
CA HIS A 99 3.12 17.04 -1.08
C HIS A 99 2.87 17.59 -2.48
N SER A 100 2.88 18.92 -2.62
CA SER A 100 2.63 19.61 -3.88
C SER A 100 3.56 19.14 -5.00
N VAL A 101 4.85 18.99 -4.70
CA VAL A 101 5.83 18.52 -5.69
C VAL A 101 5.60 17.06 -6.06
N LEU A 102 5.38 16.17 -5.09
CA LEU A 102 5.17 14.74 -5.38
C LEU A 102 3.88 14.52 -6.19
N ILE A 103 2.80 15.22 -5.86
CA ILE A 103 1.56 15.18 -6.64
C ILE A 103 1.78 15.73 -8.05
N GLY A 104 2.56 16.80 -8.20
CA GLY A 104 2.97 17.32 -9.51
C GLY A 104 3.69 16.27 -10.36
N LEU A 105 4.69 15.59 -9.79
CA LEU A 105 5.43 14.52 -10.48
C LEU A 105 4.51 13.35 -10.90
N ILE A 106 3.57 12.96 -10.04
CA ILE A 106 2.58 11.91 -10.36
C ILE A 106 1.67 12.35 -11.50
N ASN A 107 1.23 13.62 -11.52
CA ASN A 107 0.38 14.14 -12.60
C ASN A 107 1.12 14.22 -13.94
N ASP A 108 2.40 14.56 -13.91
CA ASP A 108 3.19 14.75 -15.13
C ASP A 108 3.49 13.41 -15.82
N ILE A 109 3.95 12.40 -15.06
CA ILE A 109 4.29 11.07 -15.60
C ILE A 109 3.88 9.97 -14.59
N PRO A 110 2.59 9.59 -14.56
CA PRO A 110 2.06 8.63 -13.60
C PRO A 110 2.81 7.29 -13.60
N GLU A 111 3.06 6.69 -14.78
CA GLU A 111 3.66 5.35 -14.88
C GLU A 111 5.10 5.30 -14.34
N ALA A 112 5.81 6.43 -14.37
CA ALA A 112 7.19 6.50 -13.88
C ALA A 112 7.27 6.77 -12.37
N TRP A 113 6.39 7.65 -11.85
CA TRP A 113 6.51 8.15 -10.49
C TRP A 113 5.58 7.48 -9.49
N ALA A 114 4.36 7.13 -9.88
CA ALA A 114 3.38 6.57 -8.96
C ALA A 114 3.83 5.25 -8.30
N PRO A 115 4.45 4.28 -9.02
CA PRO A 115 4.96 3.06 -8.38
C PRO A 115 6.05 3.33 -7.33
N ILE A 116 6.98 4.24 -7.65
CA ILE A 116 8.12 4.57 -6.79
C ILE A 116 7.63 5.31 -5.54
N ILE A 117 6.82 6.34 -5.73
CA ILE A 117 6.31 7.19 -4.63
C ILE A 117 5.34 6.40 -3.76
N SER A 118 4.47 5.57 -4.34
CA SER A 118 3.56 4.71 -3.57
C SER A 118 4.35 3.73 -2.69
N THR A 119 5.37 3.08 -3.24
CA THR A 119 6.22 2.14 -2.48
C THR A 119 6.88 2.82 -1.30
N TRP A 120 7.58 3.94 -1.53
CA TRP A 120 8.21 4.72 -0.47
C TRP A 120 7.20 5.18 0.59
N SER A 121 6.06 5.70 0.17
CA SER A 121 5.06 6.24 1.08
C SER A 121 4.39 5.15 1.93
N LEU A 122 4.16 3.95 1.38
CA LEU A 122 3.59 2.83 2.13
C LEU A 122 4.60 2.27 3.12
N GLU A 123 5.85 2.06 2.70
CA GLU A 123 6.92 1.60 3.60
C GLU A 123 7.08 2.56 4.78
N LEU A 124 7.12 3.87 4.51
CA LEU A 124 7.21 4.89 5.56
C LEU A 124 6.00 4.90 6.50
N LEU A 125 4.78 4.73 5.97
CA LEU A 125 3.58 4.60 6.81
C LEU A 125 3.66 3.36 7.71
N GLY A 126 4.18 2.24 7.19
CA GLY A 126 4.45 1.03 7.96
C GLY A 126 5.47 1.26 9.08
N GLU A 127 6.60 1.88 8.76
CA GLU A 127 7.65 2.22 9.72
C GLU A 127 7.14 3.15 10.82
N ILE A 128 6.43 4.23 10.48
CA ILE A 128 5.83 5.16 11.44
C ILE A 128 4.86 4.41 12.34
N SER A 129 3.94 3.63 11.75
CA SER A 129 2.92 2.91 12.49
C SER A 129 3.53 1.93 13.50
N THR A 130 4.52 1.13 13.08
CA THR A 130 5.21 0.18 13.96
C THR A 130 6.06 0.89 15.02
N LYS A 131 6.79 1.94 14.64
CA LYS A 131 7.69 2.68 15.54
C LYS A 131 6.95 3.28 16.73
N PHE A 132 5.70 3.72 16.54
CA PHE A 132 4.92 4.37 17.57
C PHE A 132 3.86 3.47 18.22
N ALA A 133 3.58 2.28 17.68
CA ALA A 133 2.54 1.35 18.16
C ALA A 133 2.57 1.04 19.67
N GLY A 134 3.76 0.99 20.28
CA GLY A 134 3.93 0.68 21.70
C GLY A 134 3.63 1.84 22.66
N ARG A 135 3.27 3.03 22.16
CA ARG A 135 2.91 4.17 23.00
C ARG A 135 1.47 3.99 23.50
N ALA A 136 1.27 4.14 24.81
CA ALA A 136 0.06 3.71 25.52
C ALA A 136 -1.28 4.28 25.00
N HIS A 137 -1.27 5.39 24.27
CA HIS A 137 -2.46 6.04 23.70
C HIS A 137 -2.75 5.61 22.25
N ILE A 138 -1.86 4.85 21.62
CA ILE A 138 -2.03 4.30 20.25
C ILE A 138 -2.62 2.89 20.32
N SER A 139 -2.43 2.19 21.44
CA SER A 139 -2.83 0.78 21.65
C SER A 139 -4.31 0.59 22.00
N SER A 140 -5.22 1.36 21.41
CA SER A 140 -6.61 0.90 21.34
C SER A 140 -6.68 -0.15 20.24
N GLY A 141 -6.95 -1.41 20.58
CA GLY A 141 -7.10 -2.49 19.61
C GLY A 141 -8.28 -2.31 18.63
N VAL A 142 -8.91 -1.13 18.61
CA VAL A 142 -10.01 -0.76 17.72
C VAL A 142 -9.45 -0.04 16.50
N LEU A 143 -9.42 -0.73 15.36
CA LEU A 143 -8.94 -0.24 14.07
C LEU A 143 -9.43 1.18 13.71
N ASN A 144 -10.71 1.47 13.96
CA ASN A 144 -11.30 2.76 13.63
C ASN A 144 -10.69 3.90 14.47
N GLU A 145 -10.37 3.66 15.74
CA GLU A 145 -9.71 4.67 16.59
C GLU A 145 -8.27 4.91 16.13
N THR A 146 -7.53 3.84 15.81
CA THR A 146 -6.19 3.93 15.21
C THR A 146 -6.23 4.70 13.89
N LEU A 147 -7.22 4.46 13.04
CA LEU A 147 -7.43 5.20 11.80
C LEU A 147 -7.66 6.69 12.07
N GLN A 148 -8.57 7.05 12.99
CA GLN A 148 -8.83 8.45 13.30
C GLN A 148 -7.61 9.17 13.88
N LEU A 149 -6.86 8.50 14.75
CA LEU A 149 -5.61 9.01 15.31
C LEU A 149 -4.60 9.35 14.20
N TRP A 150 -4.29 8.38 13.32
CA TRP A 150 -3.31 8.59 12.26
C TRP A 150 -3.81 9.53 11.17
N MET A 151 -5.11 9.56 10.90
CA MET A 151 -5.69 10.56 10.01
C MET A 151 -5.69 11.95 10.65
N GLY A 152 -5.62 12.08 11.97
CA GLY A 152 -5.43 13.34 12.68
C GLY A 152 -4.04 13.97 12.44
N CYS A 153 -3.01 13.15 12.26
CA CYS A 153 -1.66 13.61 11.97
C CYS A 153 -1.51 14.09 10.52
N ARG A 154 -1.03 15.33 10.32
CA ARG A 154 -0.84 15.91 8.98
C ARG A 154 0.13 15.10 8.11
N ALA A 155 1.21 14.60 8.70
CA ALA A 155 2.25 13.87 7.98
C ALA A 155 1.72 12.56 7.39
N THR A 156 1.14 11.69 8.21
CA THR A 156 0.55 10.42 7.76
C THR A 156 -0.66 10.62 6.86
N ARG A 157 -1.54 11.60 7.14
CA ARG A 157 -2.65 11.95 6.23
C ARG A 157 -2.15 12.30 4.83
N THR A 158 -1.06 13.08 4.74
CA THR A 158 -0.44 13.47 3.47
C THR A 158 0.14 12.25 2.74
N LEU A 159 0.79 11.32 3.44
CA LEU A 159 1.30 10.07 2.84
C LEU A 159 0.15 9.18 2.31
N VAL A 160 -0.97 9.14 3.02
CA VAL A 160 -2.17 8.42 2.56
C VAL A 160 -2.76 9.08 1.31
N ASP A 161 -2.86 10.41 1.29
CA ASP A 161 -3.34 11.18 0.12
C ASP A 161 -2.46 10.94 -1.12
N ILE A 162 -1.14 10.94 -0.95
CA ILE A 162 -0.18 10.60 -2.01
C ILE A 162 -0.47 9.19 -2.56
N ASN A 163 -0.69 8.20 -1.70
CA ASN A 163 -1.01 6.84 -2.14
C ASN A 163 -2.34 6.76 -2.91
N THR A 164 -3.36 7.44 -2.41
CA THR A 164 -4.65 7.58 -3.10
C THR A 164 -4.46 8.23 -4.47
N LYS A 165 -3.58 9.22 -4.57
CA LYS A 165 -3.24 9.86 -5.84
C LYS A 165 -2.50 8.92 -6.80
N CYS A 166 -1.53 8.14 -6.30
CA CYS A 166 -0.83 7.13 -7.10
C CYS A 166 -1.81 6.12 -7.70
N LEU A 167 -2.68 5.55 -6.87
CA LEU A 167 -3.66 4.55 -7.31
C LEU A 167 -4.66 5.15 -8.30
N SER A 168 -5.25 6.30 -7.99
CA SER A 168 -6.22 6.97 -8.89
C SER A 168 -5.61 7.31 -10.25
N SER A 169 -4.36 7.76 -10.29
CA SER A 169 -3.68 8.13 -11.54
C SER A 169 -3.32 6.91 -12.39
N LEU A 170 -3.19 5.72 -11.77
CA LEU A 170 -2.91 4.46 -12.46
C LEU A 170 -4.16 3.60 -12.70
N MET A 171 -5.37 4.05 -12.34
CA MET A 171 -6.59 3.21 -12.36
C MET A 171 -6.88 2.53 -13.71
N PHE A 172 -6.52 3.17 -14.81
CA PHE A 172 -6.71 2.64 -16.17
C PHE A 172 -5.45 1.98 -16.75
N SER A 173 -4.44 1.77 -15.92
CA SER A 173 -3.14 1.21 -16.26
C SER A 173 -2.76 0.09 -15.27
N ASP A 174 -1.47 -0.13 -15.05
CA ASP A 174 -1.01 -1.16 -14.13
C ASP A 174 -0.86 -0.65 -12.69
N THR A 175 -1.79 -1.05 -11.81
CA THR A 175 -1.73 -0.76 -10.37
C THR A 175 -0.96 -1.83 -9.58
N GLU A 176 -0.44 -2.88 -10.23
CA GLU A 176 0.13 -4.05 -9.56
C GLU A 176 1.31 -3.69 -8.64
N ALA A 177 2.19 -2.78 -9.06
CA ALA A 177 3.32 -2.35 -8.24
C ALA A 177 2.86 -1.69 -6.92
N CYS A 178 1.86 -0.81 -6.96
CA CYS A 178 1.33 -0.13 -5.78
C CYS A 178 0.64 -1.13 -4.82
N ILE A 179 -0.13 -2.09 -5.37
CA ILE A 179 -0.80 -3.10 -4.55
C ILE A 179 0.20 -4.11 -3.96
N ASN A 180 1.24 -4.48 -4.70
CA ASN A 180 2.32 -5.32 -4.16
C ASN A 180 3.04 -4.63 -3.00
N ALA A 181 3.36 -3.34 -3.12
CA ALA A 181 3.93 -2.57 -2.03
C ALA A 181 3.01 -2.52 -0.79
N LEU A 182 1.69 -2.36 -1.01
CA LEU A 182 0.69 -2.40 0.08
C LEU A 182 0.70 -3.74 0.81
N LEU A 183 0.70 -4.85 0.06
CA LEU A 183 0.75 -6.21 0.61
C LEU A 183 2.07 -6.47 1.34
N ASP A 184 3.20 -6.13 0.74
CA ASP A 184 4.53 -6.38 1.33
C ASP A 184 4.73 -5.57 2.62
N THR A 185 4.21 -4.34 2.65
CA THR A 185 4.21 -3.51 3.87
C THR A 185 3.28 -4.08 4.93
N SER A 186 2.08 -4.55 4.55
CA SER A 186 1.16 -5.22 5.48
C SER A 186 1.80 -6.45 6.12
N VAL A 187 2.48 -7.30 5.35
CA VAL A 187 3.21 -8.47 5.89
C VAL A 187 4.22 -8.08 6.97
N LYS A 188 4.94 -6.96 6.78
CA LYS A 188 5.99 -6.50 7.70
C LYS A 188 5.45 -5.79 8.95
N HIS A 189 4.37 -5.03 8.81
CA HIS A 189 3.96 -4.03 9.79
C HIS A 189 2.57 -4.26 10.42
N SER A 190 1.81 -5.25 9.96
CA SER A 190 0.55 -5.66 10.58
C SER A 190 0.81 -6.14 12.03
N PRO A 191 -0.08 -5.85 13.00
CA PRO A 191 -1.38 -5.19 12.85
C PRO A 191 -1.31 -3.65 12.79
N ASN A 192 -0.16 -3.06 13.07
CA ASN A 192 -0.04 -1.60 13.27
C ASN A 192 -0.31 -0.80 11.99
N PHE A 193 -0.15 -1.41 10.82
CA PHE A 193 -0.39 -0.79 9.51
C PHE A 193 -1.80 -1.02 8.94
N ASP A 194 -2.62 -1.86 9.59
CA ASP A 194 -3.89 -2.32 9.03
C ASP A 194 -4.91 -1.18 8.79
N TRP A 195 -4.75 -0.06 9.51
CA TRP A 195 -5.55 1.15 9.29
C TRP A 195 -5.33 1.75 7.88
N VAL A 196 -4.12 1.66 7.32
CA VAL A 196 -3.80 2.14 5.97
C VAL A 196 -4.49 1.26 4.93
N VAL A 197 -4.40 -0.05 5.13
CA VAL A 197 -5.11 -1.05 4.31
C VAL A 197 -6.61 -0.75 4.30
N ALA A 198 -7.21 -0.56 5.48
CA ALA A 198 -8.63 -0.29 5.61
C ALA A 198 -9.03 1.00 4.88
N HIS A 199 -8.23 2.06 5.00
CA HIS A 199 -8.50 3.33 4.33
C HIS A 199 -8.37 3.21 2.81
N VAL A 200 -7.24 2.72 2.30
CA VAL A 200 -6.98 2.59 0.86
C VAL A 200 -7.98 1.64 0.21
N GLY A 201 -8.30 0.52 0.86
CA GLY A 201 -9.29 -0.42 0.38
C GLY A 201 -10.72 0.14 0.39
N SER A 202 -11.06 1.05 1.30
CA SER A 202 -12.35 1.75 1.28
C SER A 202 -12.44 2.80 0.15
N CYS A 203 -11.31 3.44 -0.20
CA CYS A 203 -11.26 4.39 -1.31
C CYS A 203 -11.33 3.70 -2.68
N PHE A 204 -10.75 2.51 -2.82
CA PHE A 204 -10.68 1.77 -4.09
C PHE A 204 -11.05 0.28 -3.92
N PRO A 205 -12.28 -0.04 -3.47
CA PRO A 205 -12.64 -1.41 -3.08
C PRO A 205 -12.43 -2.41 -4.21
N ASN A 206 -12.98 -2.13 -5.40
CA ASN A 206 -12.85 -3.03 -6.54
C ASN A 206 -11.39 -3.28 -6.94
N THR A 207 -10.57 -2.22 -7.03
CA THR A 207 -9.16 -2.33 -7.42
C THR A 207 -8.35 -3.07 -6.37
N VAL A 208 -8.52 -2.74 -5.08
CA VAL A 208 -7.76 -3.36 -4.00
C VAL A 208 -8.17 -4.82 -3.85
N ILE A 209 -9.46 -5.14 -3.79
CA ILE A 209 -9.95 -6.51 -3.63
C ILE A 209 -9.44 -7.40 -4.77
N THR A 210 -9.65 -7.01 -6.03
CA THR A 210 -9.26 -7.82 -7.19
C THR A 210 -7.76 -8.03 -7.26
N ARG A 211 -6.96 -6.99 -7.00
CA ARG A 211 -5.50 -7.07 -7.07
C ARG A 211 -4.90 -7.78 -5.86
N VAL A 212 -5.45 -7.63 -4.66
CA VAL A 212 -5.05 -8.38 -3.46
C VAL A 212 -5.28 -9.88 -3.67
N LEU A 213 -6.44 -10.27 -4.21
CA LEU A 213 -6.71 -11.66 -4.58
C LEU A 213 -5.73 -12.16 -5.66
N SER A 214 -5.49 -11.36 -6.71
CA SER A 214 -4.58 -11.74 -7.80
C SER A 214 -3.14 -11.93 -7.32
N CYS A 215 -2.60 -10.97 -6.56
CA CYS A 215 -1.26 -11.04 -5.99
C CYS A 215 -1.14 -12.18 -4.97
N GLY A 216 -2.18 -12.39 -4.16
CA GLY A 216 -2.28 -13.52 -3.23
C GLY A 216 -2.22 -14.87 -3.96
N LEU A 217 -2.96 -15.02 -5.07
CA LEU A 217 -2.92 -16.22 -5.89
C LEU A 217 -1.54 -16.45 -6.55
N LYS A 218 -0.92 -15.39 -7.09
CA LYS A 218 0.44 -15.48 -7.67
C LYS A 218 1.45 -15.94 -6.64
N ASP A 219 1.36 -15.46 -5.40
CA ASP A 219 2.23 -15.89 -4.31
C ASP A 219 1.93 -17.32 -3.88
N PHE A 220 0.64 -17.65 -3.73
CA PHE A 220 0.19 -19.00 -3.37
C PHE A 220 0.70 -20.07 -4.35
N CYS A 221 0.77 -19.76 -5.65
CA CYS A 221 1.29 -20.66 -6.68
C CYS A 221 2.78 -20.99 -6.55
N LYS A 222 3.55 -20.21 -5.77
CA LYS A 222 4.96 -20.50 -5.48
C LYS A 222 5.12 -21.58 -4.41
N ASN A 223 4.09 -21.84 -3.61
CA ASN A 223 4.11 -22.85 -2.57
C ASN A 223 3.91 -24.24 -3.17
N LYS A 224 4.72 -25.20 -2.71
CA LYS A 224 4.72 -26.57 -3.27
C LYS A 224 3.82 -27.53 -2.49
N SER A 225 3.37 -27.14 -1.30
CA SER A 225 2.51 -27.95 -0.44
C SER A 225 1.49 -27.09 0.29
N TYR A 226 0.42 -27.73 0.77
CA TYR A 226 -0.58 -27.12 1.63
C TYR A 226 0.04 -26.43 2.85
N GLU A 227 0.96 -27.08 3.58
CA GLU A 227 1.58 -26.53 4.79
C GLU A 227 2.33 -25.22 4.52
N GLN A 228 3.07 -25.15 3.40
CA GLN A 228 3.75 -23.93 2.97
C GLN A 228 2.75 -22.83 2.58
N GLY A 229 1.63 -23.22 1.96
CA GLY A 229 0.57 -22.31 1.58
C GLY A 229 -0.19 -21.72 2.77
N SER A 230 -0.56 -22.57 3.74
CA SER A 230 -1.39 -22.19 4.89
C SER A 230 -0.66 -21.25 5.84
N ASP A 231 0.66 -21.38 5.97
CA ASP A 231 1.47 -20.52 6.82
C ASP A 231 2.07 -19.30 6.14
N SER A 232 1.78 -19.09 4.84
CA SER A 232 2.26 -17.93 4.10
C SER A 232 1.84 -16.62 4.79
N PRO A 233 2.81 -15.75 5.16
CA PRO A 233 2.51 -14.43 5.71
C PRO A 233 1.69 -13.58 4.75
N LYS A 234 1.91 -13.72 3.43
CA LYS A 234 1.17 -12.99 2.40
C LYS A 234 -0.28 -13.45 2.32
N LEU A 235 -0.54 -14.75 2.49
CA LEU A 235 -1.92 -15.27 2.58
C LEU A 235 -2.64 -14.74 3.83
N LYS A 236 -1.98 -14.74 4.99
CA LYS A 236 -2.53 -14.18 6.23
C LYS A 236 -2.84 -12.68 6.06
N SER A 237 -1.97 -11.93 5.39
CA SER A 237 -2.22 -10.53 5.01
C SER A 237 -3.46 -10.42 4.12
N VAL A 238 -3.57 -11.17 3.01
CA VAL A 238 -4.76 -11.18 2.14
C VAL A 238 -6.06 -11.38 2.92
N VAL A 239 -6.08 -12.37 3.83
CA VAL A 239 -7.24 -12.65 4.69
C VAL A 239 -7.54 -11.48 5.62
N GLY A 240 -6.52 -10.87 6.22
CA GLY A 240 -6.66 -9.69 7.08
C GLY A 240 -7.27 -8.51 6.32
N ILE A 241 -6.72 -8.17 5.15
CA ILE A 241 -7.19 -7.08 4.28
C ILE A 241 -8.66 -7.29 3.90
N LEU A 242 -9.00 -8.47 3.36
CA LEU A 242 -10.36 -8.76 2.92
C LEU A 242 -11.33 -8.82 4.11
N GLY A 243 -10.88 -9.32 5.27
CA GLY A 243 -11.66 -9.31 6.50
C GLY A 243 -12.02 -7.89 6.95
N HIS A 244 -11.09 -6.94 6.84
CA HIS A 244 -11.34 -5.54 7.18
C HIS A 244 -12.35 -4.90 6.21
N LEU A 245 -12.25 -5.21 4.92
CA LEU A 245 -13.15 -4.66 3.90
C LEU A 245 -14.53 -5.31 3.92
N ALA A 246 -14.66 -6.55 4.38
CA ALA A 246 -15.92 -7.29 4.35
C ALA A 246 -17.07 -6.60 5.11
N GLY A 247 -16.78 -5.77 6.11
CA GLY A 247 -17.81 -5.01 6.82
C GLY A 247 -18.61 -4.04 5.94
N SER A 248 -17.96 -3.43 4.94
CA SER A 248 -18.59 -2.44 4.04
C SER A 248 -18.66 -2.88 2.58
N HIS A 249 -17.83 -3.85 2.19
CA HIS A 249 -17.60 -4.25 0.79
C HIS A 249 -17.78 -5.76 0.57
N ALA A 250 -18.61 -6.44 1.38
CA ALA A 250 -18.87 -7.88 1.24
C ALA A 250 -19.31 -8.28 -0.18
N ASN A 251 -20.16 -7.47 -0.83
CA ASN A 251 -20.64 -7.73 -2.18
C ASN A 251 -19.53 -7.60 -3.23
N ASP A 252 -18.62 -6.64 -3.07
CA ASP A 252 -17.49 -6.43 -3.99
C ASP A 252 -16.50 -7.61 -3.86
N ILE A 253 -16.23 -8.06 -2.62
CA ILE A 253 -15.41 -9.24 -2.34
C ILE A 253 -16.03 -10.49 -2.98
N ARG A 254 -17.34 -10.68 -2.78
CA ARG A 254 -18.08 -11.80 -3.38
C ARG A 254 -17.90 -11.80 -4.90
N THR A 255 -18.21 -10.67 -5.54
CA THR A 255 -18.12 -10.52 -7.00
C THR A 255 -16.72 -10.83 -7.51
N ALA A 256 -15.68 -10.29 -6.88
CA ALA A 256 -14.29 -10.51 -7.28
C ALA A 256 -13.85 -11.98 -7.14
N ILE A 257 -14.26 -12.67 -6.07
CA ILE A 257 -13.97 -14.10 -5.88
C ILE A 257 -14.68 -14.93 -6.96
N LEU A 258 -15.93 -14.60 -7.28
CA LEU A 258 -16.69 -15.28 -8.34
C LEU A 258 -16.11 -15.06 -9.72
N GLU A 259 -15.67 -13.84 -10.03
CA GLU A 259 -14.98 -13.54 -11.28
C GLU A 259 -13.67 -14.32 -11.40
N MET A 260 -12.87 -14.36 -10.33
CA MET A 260 -11.64 -15.16 -10.27
C MET A 260 -11.91 -16.65 -10.47
N PHE A 261 -12.95 -17.18 -9.82
CA PHE A 261 -13.37 -18.57 -9.99
C PHE A 261 -13.83 -18.86 -11.43
N LYS A 262 -14.69 -18.02 -12.00
CA LYS A 262 -15.14 -18.18 -13.40
C LYS A 262 -13.97 -18.08 -14.38
N TRP A 263 -13.03 -17.18 -14.14
CA TRP A 263 -11.81 -17.04 -14.93
C TRP A 263 -10.94 -18.31 -14.91
N SER A 264 -10.86 -19.01 -13.78
CA SER A 264 -10.07 -20.25 -13.68
C SER A 264 -10.67 -21.42 -14.47
N LEU A 265 -12.00 -21.40 -14.67
CA LEU A 265 -12.71 -22.40 -15.47
C LEU A 265 -12.60 -22.17 -16.99
N VAL A 266 -12.09 -21.02 -17.44
CA VAL A 266 -11.89 -20.75 -18.87
C VAL A 266 -10.77 -21.65 -19.41
N PRO A 267 -11.02 -22.44 -20.48
CA PRO A 267 -10.01 -23.36 -21.04
C PRO A 267 -8.68 -22.66 -21.35
N CYS A 268 -7.57 -23.25 -20.91
CA CYS A 268 -6.22 -22.77 -21.23
C CYS A 268 -5.76 -23.27 -22.60
N GLN A 269 -5.08 -22.40 -23.35
CA GLN A 269 -4.28 -22.82 -24.49
C GLN A 269 -3.02 -23.56 -24.02
N VAL A 270 -2.40 -24.34 -24.92
CA VAL A 270 -1.30 -25.28 -24.59
C VAL A 270 -0.10 -24.60 -23.91
N ASN A 271 0.15 -23.32 -24.19
CA ASN A 271 1.26 -22.53 -23.64
C ASN A 271 0.80 -21.34 -22.77
N ASP A 272 -0.38 -21.40 -22.16
CA ASP A 272 -0.91 -20.31 -21.35
C ASP A 272 -0.10 -20.15 -20.04
N PRO A 273 0.61 -19.03 -19.81
CA PRO A 273 1.37 -18.79 -18.59
C PRO A 273 0.47 -18.70 -17.34
N SER A 274 -0.84 -18.50 -17.52
CA SER A 274 -1.81 -18.49 -16.43
C SER A 274 -2.30 -19.88 -16.00
N LYS A 275 -1.91 -20.95 -16.71
CA LYS A 275 -2.37 -22.33 -16.44
C LYS A 275 -2.15 -22.74 -14.99
N GLN A 276 -0.99 -22.41 -14.41
CA GLN A 276 -0.71 -22.70 -13.00
C GLN A 276 -1.63 -21.92 -12.06
N HIS A 277 -1.82 -20.62 -12.31
CA HIS A 277 -2.72 -19.77 -11.51
C HIS A 277 -4.17 -20.29 -11.55
N LYS A 278 -4.67 -20.71 -12.72
CA LYS A 278 -6.02 -21.27 -12.85
C LYS A 278 -6.15 -22.57 -12.04
N LYS A 279 -5.17 -23.48 -12.15
CA LYS A 279 -5.14 -24.72 -11.37
C LYS A 279 -5.18 -24.46 -9.85
N SER A 280 -4.45 -23.46 -9.37
CA SER A 280 -4.38 -23.14 -7.94
C SER A 280 -5.52 -22.27 -7.43
N THR A 281 -6.40 -21.77 -8.29
CA THR A 281 -7.46 -20.82 -7.91
C THR A 281 -8.44 -21.40 -6.90
N VAL A 282 -8.95 -22.62 -7.14
CA VAL A 282 -9.90 -23.24 -6.21
C VAL A 282 -9.26 -23.59 -4.87
N PRO A 283 -8.07 -24.23 -4.82
CA PRO A 283 -7.33 -24.41 -3.57
C PRO A 283 -7.13 -23.10 -2.79
N PHE A 284 -6.76 -22.03 -3.48
CA PHE A 284 -6.58 -20.71 -2.88
C PHE A 284 -7.88 -20.15 -2.28
N ILE A 285 -9.00 -20.19 -3.00
CA ILE A 285 -10.31 -19.72 -2.52
C ILE A 285 -10.77 -20.55 -1.30
N LEU A 286 -10.59 -21.87 -1.33
CA LEU A 286 -10.92 -22.75 -0.20
C LEU A 286 -10.08 -22.39 1.03
N GLN A 287 -8.79 -22.11 0.84
CA GLN A 287 -7.92 -21.68 1.93
C GLN A 287 -8.35 -20.34 2.54
N LEU A 288 -8.71 -19.35 1.70
CA LEU A 288 -9.25 -18.07 2.18
C LEU A 288 -10.52 -18.26 3.01
N SER A 289 -11.40 -19.17 2.56
CA SER A 289 -12.66 -19.51 3.25
C SER A 289 -12.40 -20.19 4.59
N PHE A 290 -11.42 -21.10 4.64
CA PHE A 290 -11.03 -21.77 5.87
C PHE A 290 -10.46 -20.80 6.92
N LEU A 291 -9.68 -19.81 6.47
CA LEU A 291 -9.04 -18.83 7.36
C LEU A 291 -9.97 -17.69 7.80
N SER A 292 -11.13 -17.49 7.17
CA SER A 292 -12.09 -16.45 7.54
C SER A 292 -13.54 -16.88 7.35
N SER A 293 -14.27 -16.99 8.46
CA SER A 293 -15.71 -17.27 8.49
C SER A 293 -16.53 -16.22 7.73
N THR A 294 -16.06 -14.97 7.70
CA THR A 294 -16.72 -13.88 6.97
C THR A 294 -16.59 -14.09 5.46
N LEU A 295 -15.41 -14.49 4.98
CA LEU A 295 -15.20 -14.81 3.57
C LEU A 295 -15.95 -16.08 3.18
N LEU A 296 -15.93 -17.11 4.03
CA LEU A 296 -16.71 -18.33 3.83
C LEU A 296 -18.21 -18.03 3.63
N SER A 297 -18.80 -17.23 4.52
CA SER A 297 -20.22 -16.84 4.41
C SER A 297 -20.52 -16.12 3.09
N SER A 298 -19.64 -15.21 2.68
CA SER A 298 -19.75 -14.47 1.41
C SER A 298 -19.73 -15.41 0.20
N ILE A 299 -18.85 -16.42 0.21
CA ILE A 299 -18.71 -17.40 -0.87
C ILE A 299 -19.87 -18.41 -0.90
N CYS A 300 -20.28 -18.93 0.27
CA CYS A 300 -21.31 -19.97 0.36
C CYS A 300 -22.70 -19.48 -0.08
N SER A 301 -22.95 -18.17 0.00
CA SER A 301 -24.26 -17.58 -0.34
C SER A 301 -24.69 -17.85 -1.78
N ASP A 302 -23.75 -17.90 -2.73
CA ASP A 302 -24.04 -18.05 -4.17
C ASP A 302 -23.71 -19.46 -4.69
N LEU A 303 -23.21 -20.36 -3.82
CA LEU A 303 -22.64 -21.65 -4.21
C LEU A 303 -23.66 -22.54 -4.96
N LYS A 304 -24.94 -22.43 -4.61
CA LYS A 304 -26.04 -23.12 -5.29
C LYS A 304 -26.23 -22.67 -6.75
N GLU A 305 -26.00 -21.40 -7.04
CA GLU A 305 -26.14 -20.83 -8.38
C GLU A 305 -24.89 -21.07 -9.24
N ILE A 306 -23.74 -21.21 -8.59
CA ILE A 306 -22.44 -21.37 -9.25
C ILE A 306 -22.16 -22.83 -9.62
N ILE A 307 -22.47 -23.77 -8.73
CA ILE A 307 -22.20 -25.20 -8.95
C ILE A 307 -23.29 -25.79 -9.85
N THR A 308 -23.12 -25.55 -11.15
CA THR A 308 -23.91 -26.19 -12.22
C THR A 308 -23.20 -27.45 -12.72
N THR A 309 -23.91 -28.30 -13.47
CA THR A 309 -23.34 -29.53 -14.04
C THR A 309 -22.11 -29.24 -14.93
N ASP A 310 -22.15 -28.20 -15.76
CA ASP A 310 -21.01 -27.76 -16.60
C ASP A 310 -19.79 -27.35 -15.77
N VAL A 311 -20.02 -26.69 -14.63
CA VAL A 311 -18.94 -26.30 -13.71
C VAL A 311 -18.34 -27.53 -13.03
N ILE A 312 -19.15 -28.50 -12.61
CA ILE A 312 -18.67 -29.76 -12.02
C ILE A 312 -17.79 -30.52 -13.01
N GLU A 313 -18.20 -30.64 -14.27
CA GLU A 313 -17.42 -31.31 -15.32
C GLU A 313 -16.05 -30.63 -15.52
N LYS A 314 -15.99 -29.30 -15.46
CA LYS A 314 -14.73 -28.54 -15.57
C LYS A 314 -13.84 -28.71 -14.33
N ILE A 315 -14.42 -28.71 -13.14
CA ILE A 315 -13.71 -28.91 -11.87
C ILE A 315 -13.11 -30.32 -11.80
N TYR A 316 -13.82 -31.33 -12.29
CA TYR A 316 -13.40 -32.73 -12.22
C TYR A 316 -11.98 -32.95 -12.73
N TRP A 317 -11.58 -32.25 -13.79
CA TRP A 317 -10.24 -32.33 -14.38
C TRP A 317 -9.10 -31.86 -13.48
N PHE A 318 -9.39 -31.10 -12.43
CA PHE A 318 -8.39 -30.57 -11.51
C PHE A 318 -8.30 -31.33 -10.18
N ILE A 319 -9.26 -32.23 -9.91
CA ILE A 319 -9.37 -32.91 -8.60
C ILE A 319 -8.09 -33.70 -8.27
N GLU A 320 -7.52 -34.43 -9.22
CA GLU A 320 -6.30 -35.21 -8.97
C GLU A 320 -5.10 -34.32 -8.57
N ASP A 321 -4.93 -33.19 -9.27
CA ASP A 321 -3.89 -32.21 -8.94
C ASP A 321 -4.12 -31.59 -7.55
N TRP A 322 -5.38 -31.31 -7.19
CA TRP A 322 -5.72 -30.77 -5.87
C TRP A 322 -5.52 -31.79 -4.76
N CYS A 323 -5.89 -33.05 -4.98
CA CYS A 323 -5.62 -34.14 -4.05
C CYS A 323 -4.12 -34.28 -3.78
N ARG A 324 -3.25 -34.12 -4.79
CA ARG A 324 -1.79 -34.11 -4.59
C ARG A 324 -1.30 -32.87 -3.84
N TYR A 325 -1.96 -31.72 -4.01
CA TYR A 325 -1.60 -30.47 -3.32
C TYR A 325 -2.00 -30.47 -1.83
N PHE A 326 -3.18 -30.99 -1.53
CA PHE A 326 -3.76 -31.07 -0.18
C PHE A 326 -3.40 -32.37 0.57
N GLY A 327 -3.06 -33.43 -0.15
CA GLY A 327 -2.61 -34.69 0.42
C GLY A 327 -1.13 -34.65 0.76
N SER A 328 -0.77 -35.22 1.91
CA SER A 328 0.54 -35.83 2.10
C SER A 328 0.72 -36.95 1.06
N GLU A 329 1.95 -37.24 0.62
CA GLU A 329 2.28 -38.29 -0.37
C GLU A 329 1.95 -39.74 0.07
N GLU A 330 0.92 -39.95 0.89
CA GLU A 330 0.45 -41.25 1.33
C GLU A 330 -1.08 -41.33 1.21
N SER A 331 -1.55 -41.72 0.02
CA SER A 331 -2.79 -42.48 -0.17
C SER A 331 -2.73 -43.28 -1.46
#